data_AF-I3VY53-F1
#
_entry.id   AF-I3VY53-F1
#
_cell.length_a   1.000
_cell.length_b   1.000
_cell.length_c   1.000
_cell.angle_alpha   90.00
_cell.angle_beta   90.00
_cell.angle_gamma   90.00
#
_symmetry.space_group_name_H-M   'P 1'
#
loop_
_entity.id
_entity.type
_entity.pdbx_description
1 polymer ?
#
loop_
_entity_poly.entity_id
_entity_poly.type
_entity_poly.pdbx_seq_one_letter_code
_entity_poly.pdbx_strand_id
1 'polypeptide(L)'
;MDNLEVFKYRKDALFELIKEAFIEATKAHELLFKEPNGKQNEIIAALYLNKAISLMSAARSLYLSNYEILMRQEIENIFHTFNVFESEFLSNISTGHSHQWTDLEFLKFKESVETFIV
;
A
#
# COMPACT_ATOMS: atom_id res chain seq x y z
N MET A 1 -16.24 -13.09 22.81
CA MET A 1 -16.81 -12.34 21.68
C MET A 1 -17.61 -13.30 20.85
N ASP A 2 -18.79 -12.89 20.42
CA ASP A 2 -19.56 -13.60 19.39
C ASP A 2 -18.79 -13.57 18.05
N ASN A 3 -19.03 -14.53 17.16
CA ASN A 3 -18.40 -14.62 15.84
C ASN A 3 -18.58 -13.34 15.01
N LEU A 4 -19.72 -12.66 15.17
CA LEU A 4 -19.98 -11.37 14.51
C LEU A 4 -19.05 -10.26 15.01
N GLU A 5 -18.79 -10.21 16.32
CA GLU A 5 -17.89 -9.23 16.93
C GLU A 5 -16.43 -9.48 16.52
N VAL A 6 -16.01 -10.74 16.49
CA VAL A 6 -14.66 -11.12 16.02
C VAL A 6 -14.48 -10.72 14.57
N PHE A 7 -15.46 -11.01 13.70
CA PHE A 7 -15.41 -10.61 12.29
C PHE A 7 -15.30 -9.09 12.14
N LYS A 8 -16.15 -8.33 12.84
CA LYS A 8 -16.14 -6.87 12.79
C LYS A 8 -14.77 -6.32 13.22
N TYR A 9 -14.26 -6.78 14.36
CA TYR A 9 -12.95 -6.34 14.86
C TYR A 9 -11.82 -6.63 13.87
N ARG A 10 -11.78 -7.83 13.29
CA ARG A 10 -10.75 -8.23 12.31
C ARG A 10 -10.84 -7.42 11.02
N LYS A 11 -12.07 -7.16 10.54
CA LYS A 11 -12.32 -6.32 9.38
C LYS A 11 -11.85 -4.89 9.63
N ASP A 12 -12.21 -4.30 10.76
CA ASP A 12 -11.84 -2.93 11.11
C ASP A 12 -10.32 -2.79 11.25
N ALA A 13 -9.66 -3.76 11.89
CA ALA A 13 -8.19 -3.78 11.99
C ALA A 13 -7.50 -3.92 10.63
N LEU A 14 -8.04 -4.75 9.73
CA LEU A 14 -7.50 -4.87 8.37
C LEU A 14 -7.65 -3.55 7.60
N PHE A 15 -8.81 -2.92 7.72
CA PHE A 15 -9.11 -1.65 7.06
C PHE A 15 -8.16 -0.54 7.50
N GLU A 16 -7.93 -0.39 8.81
CA GLU A 16 -7.00 0.61 9.33
C GLU A 16 -5.56 0.36 8.87
N LEU A 17 -5.10 -0.90 8.84
CA LEU A 17 -3.77 -1.23 8.31
C LEU A 17 -3.61 -0.84 6.83
N ILE A 18 -4.61 -1.13 5.99
CA ILE A 18 -4.59 -0.77 4.55
C ILE A 18 -4.61 0.76 4.40
N LYS A 19 -5.43 1.46 5.18
CA LYS A 19 -5.54 2.92 5.15
C LYS A 19 -4.24 3.59 5.57
N GLU A 20 -3.62 3.14 6.65
CA GLU A 20 -2.31 3.65 7.08
C GLU A 20 -1.23 3.36 6.03
N ALA A 21 -1.22 2.16 5.44
CA ALA A 21 -0.28 1.81 4.38
C ALA A 21 -0.46 2.74 3.17
N PHE A 22 -1.70 3.02 2.77
CA PHE A 22 -2.02 3.93 1.68
C PHE A 22 -1.55 5.37 1.96
N ILE A 23 -1.71 5.86 3.18
CA ILE A 23 -1.21 7.18 3.58
C ILE A 23 0.32 7.25 3.46
N GLU A 24 1.04 6.24 3.97
CA GLU A 24 2.50 6.23 3.89
C GLU A 24 3.00 6.05 2.45
N ALA A 25 2.33 5.23 1.63
CA ALA A 25 2.62 5.09 0.20
C ALA A 25 2.37 6.39 -0.57
N THR A 26 1.32 7.14 -0.23
CA THR A 26 1.04 8.46 -0.82
C THR A 26 2.17 9.44 -0.51
N LYS A 27 2.63 9.49 0.76
CA LYS A 27 3.80 10.33 1.12
C LYS A 27 5.07 9.93 0.38
N ALA A 28 5.28 8.63 0.18
CA ALA A 28 6.41 8.12 -0.59
C ALA A 28 6.35 8.59 -2.05
N HIS A 29 5.20 8.42 -2.71
CA HIS A 29 4.96 8.87 -4.08
C HIS A 29 5.12 10.38 -4.20
N GLU A 30 4.41 11.19 -3.41
CA GLU A 30 4.50 12.65 -3.48
C GLU A 30 5.93 13.17 -3.30
N LEU A 31 6.70 12.57 -2.39
CA LEU A 31 8.06 13.00 -2.11
C LEU A 31 9.05 12.58 -3.21
N LEU A 32 8.86 11.42 -3.84
CA LEU A 32 9.69 10.97 -4.96
C LEU A 32 9.59 11.92 -6.17
N PHE A 33 8.44 12.57 -6.35
CA PHE A 33 8.16 13.49 -7.46
C PHE A 33 8.39 14.97 -7.11
N LYS A 34 8.87 15.26 -5.89
CA LYS A 34 9.02 16.62 -5.38
C LYS A 34 10.33 17.27 -5.82
N GLU A 35 10.23 18.27 -6.69
CA GLU A 35 11.37 19.06 -7.14
C GLU A 35 11.94 20.06 -6.09
N PRO A 36 13.27 20.26 -6.01
CA PRO A 36 14.29 19.52 -6.75
C PRO A 36 14.39 18.07 -6.28
N ASN A 37 14.30 17.13 -7.22
CA ASN A 37 14.46 15.69 -6.95
C ASN A 37 15.92 15.42 -6.58
N GLY A 38 16.20 15.44 -5.28
CA GLY A 38 17.52 15.15 -4.73
C GLY A 38 17.58 13.78 -4.10
N LYS A 39 18.79 13.21 -4.04
CA LYS A 39 19.10 11.93 -3.37
C LYS A 39 18.54 11.83 -1.93
N GLN A 40 18.41 12.96 -1.23
CA GLN A 40 17.79 13.01 0.09
C GLN A 40 16.28 12.73 0.06
N ASN A 41 15.55 13.26 -0.92
CA ASN A 41 14.13 13.00 -1.10
C ASN A 41 13.89 11.54 -1.44
N GLU A 42 14.70 10.94 -2.34
CA GLU A 42 14.63 9.51 -2.68
C GLU A 42 14.79 8.61 -1.43
N ILE A 43 15.77 8.90 -0.57
CA ILE A 43 15.97 8.15 0.68
C ILE A 43 14.74 8.26 1.59
N ILE A 44 14.23 9.47 1.82
CA ILE A 44 13.07 9.66 2.69
C ILE A 44 11.82 9.02 2.08
N ALA A 45 11.65 9.10 0.77
CA ALA A 45 10.56 8.48 0.04
C ALA A 45 10.61 6.95 0.17
N ALA A 46 11.79 6.34 0.04
CA ALA A 46 12.00 4.92 0.30
C ALA A 46 11.70 4.52 1.77
N LEU A 47 11.98 5.39 2.74
CA LEU A 47 11.62 5.15 4.15
C LEU A 47 10.10 5.17 4.37
N TYR A 48 9.37 6.08 3.71
CA TYR A 48 7.91 6.08 3.71
C TYR A 48 7.35 4.82 3.05
N LEU A 49 7.90 4.42 1.90
CA LEU A 49 7.50 3.18 1.25
C LEU A 49 7.75 1.98 2.17
N ASN A 50 8.91 1.89 2.84
CA ASN A 50 9.20 0.80 3.76
C ASN A 50 8.21 0.71 4.94
N LYS A 51 7.69 1.84 5.42
CA LYS A 51 6.59 1.85 6.39
C LYS A 51 5.30 1.27 5.78
N ALA A 52 4.95 1.67 4.57
CA ALA A 52 3.80 1.11 3.85
C ALA A 52 3.94 -0.41 3.63
N ILE A 53 5.11 -0.89 3.24
CA ILE A 53 5.42 -2.33 3.08
C ILE A 53 5.20 -3.09 4.38
N SER A 54 5.66 -2.51 5.50
CA SER A 54 5.50 -3.11 6.83
C SER A 54 4.03 -3.23 7.23
N LEU A 55 3.25 -2.16 7.01
CA LEU A 55 1.80 -2.13 7.28
C LEU A 55 1.04 -3.12 6.37
N MET A 56 1.39 -3.17 5.08
CA MET A 56 0.76 -4.09 4.13
C MET A 56 1.10 -5.56 4.42
N SER A 57 2.31 -5.83 4.91
CA SER A 57 2.71 -7.17 5.37
C SER A 57 1.91 -7.60 6.62
N ALA A 58 1.65 -6.68 7.55
CA ALA A 58 0.77 -6.92 8.68
C ALA A 58 -0.69 -7.16 8.23
N ALA A 59 -1.19 -6.36 7.28
CA ALA A 59 -2.52 -6.52 6.69
C ALA A 59 -2.68 -7.90 6.03
N ARG A 60 -1.71 -8.33 5.22
CA ARG A 60 -1.69 -9.67 4.62
C ARG A 60 -1.69 -10.79 5.65
N SER A 61 -0.87 -10.65 6.68
CA SER A 61 -0.79 -11.65 7.75
C SER A 61 -2.13 -11.80 8.48
N LEU A 62 -2.79 -10.68 8.78
CA LEU A 62 -4.13 -10.66 9.37
C LEU A 62 -5.18 -11.28 8.43
N TYR A 63 -5.15 -10.91 7.15
CA TYR A 63 -6.04 -11.42 6.12
C TYR A 63 -5.93 -12.95 5.98
N LEU A 64 -4.71 -13.47 5.79
CA LEU A 64 -4.46 -14.91 5.61
C LEU A 64 -4.82 -15.71 6.87
N SER A 65 -4.54 -15.16 8.05
CA SER A 65 -4.89 -15.82 9.34
C SER A 65 -6.39 -15.85 9.61
N ASN A 66 -7.19 -15.08 8.87
CA ASN A 66 -8.64 -14.99 9.01
C ASN A 66 -9.32 -15.15 7.63
N TYR A 67 -8.71 -15.94 6.74
CA TYR A 67 -9.11 -16.01 5.33
C TYR A 67 -10.59 -16.39 5.16
N GLU A 68 -11.07 -17.36 5.93
CA GLU A 68 -12.45 -17.86 5.87
C GLU A 68 -13.52 -16.77 6.05
N ILE A 69 -13.21 -15.70 6.77
CA ILE A 69 -14.14 -14.61 7.07
C ILE A 69 -13.79 -13.31 6.34
N LEU A 70 -12.52 -13.09 5.98
CA LEU A 70 -12.05 -11.86 5.35
C LEU A 70 -11.89 -11.97 3.83
N MET A 71 -11.95 -13.16 3.24
CA MET A 71 -11.76 -13.38 1.80
C MET A 71 -12.71 -12.50 0.98
N ARG A 72 -12.11 -11.54 0.27
CA ARG A 72 -12.75 -10.62 -0.68
C ARG A 72 -11.78 -10.30 -1.80
N GLN A 73 -12.27 -10.29 -3.04
CA GLN A 73 -11.45 -10.04 -4.23
C GLN A 73 -10.84 -8.64 -4.21
N GLU A 74 -11.55 -7.68 -3.63
CA GLU A 74 -11.15 -6.28 -3.49
C GLU A 74 -9.87 -6.16 -2.64
N ILE A 75 -9.77 -6.93 -1.55
CA ILE A 75 -8.59 -6.94 -0.69
C ILE A 75 -7.40 -7.59 -1.42
N GLU A 76 -7.64 -8.69 -2.13
CA GLU A 76 -6.58 -9.33 -2.94
C GLU A 76 -6.08 -8.41 -4.06
N ASN A 77 -6.98 -7.62 -4.67
CA ASN A 77 -6.62 -6.62 -5.66
C ASN A 77 -5.74 -5.51 -5.07
N ILE A 78 -6.07 -4.99 -3.89
CA ILE A 78 -5.23 -4.00 -3.17
C ILE A 78 -3.82 -4.55 -2.93
N PHE A 79 -3.72 -5.80 -2.47
CA PHE A 79 -2.44 -6.45 -2.26
C PHE A 79 -1.66 -6.60 -3.56
N HIS A 80 -2.33 -6.95 -4.65
CA HIS A 80 -1.69 -7.09 -5.95
C HIS A 80 -1.17 -5.75 -6.49
N THR A 81 -2.02 -4.73 -6.54
CA THR A 81 -1.64 -3.40 -7.06
C THR A 81 -0.56 -2.74 -6.22
N PHE A 82 -0.58 -2.92 -4.89
CA PHE A 82 0.49 -2.46 -4.01
C PHE A 82 1.84 -3.11 -4.35
N ASN A 83 1.88 -4.42 -4.61
CA ASN A 83 3.13 -5.11 -4.96
C ASN A 83 3.72 -4.63 -6.29
N VAL A 84 2.86 -4.33 -7.25
CA VAL A 84 3.31 -3.80 -8.55
C VAL A 84 3.89 -2.41 -8.35
N PHE A 85 3.19 -1.55 -7.60
CA PHE A 85 3.66 -0.22 -7.24
C PHE A 85 4.99 -0.23 -6.46
N GLU A 86 5.11 -1.02 -5.39
CA GLU A 86 6.34 -1.04 -4.56
C GLU A 86 7.56 -1.47 -5.38
N SER A 87 7.37 -2.46 -6.27
CA SER A 87 8.44 -3.02 -7.09
C SER A 87 8.92 -1.98 -8.11
N GLU A 88 7.98 -1.32 -8.77
CA GLU A 88 8.26 -0.26 -9.74
C GLU A 88 8.93 0.95 -9.08
N PHE A 89 8.44 1.36 -7.90
CA PHE A 89 9.01 2.47 -7.14
C PHE A 89 10.47 2.22 -6.76
N LEU A 90 10.79 1.04 -6.21
CA LEU A 90 12.17 0.69 -5.82
C LEU A 90 13.07 0.54 -7.05
N SER A 91 12.54 0.00 -8.15
CA SER A 91 13.24 -0.09 -9.42
C SER A 91 13.57 1.31 -9.96
N ASN A 92 12.64 2.26 -9.86
CA ASN A 92 12.85 3.65 -10.27
C ASN A 92 13.99 4.30 -9.48
N ILE A 93 13.95 4.23 -8.14
CA ILE A 93 15.05 4.73 -7.30
C ILE A 93 16.38 4.07 -7.67
N SER A 94 16.38 2.76 -7.96
CA SER A 94 17.62 2.04 -8.26
C SER A 94 18.25 2.41 -9.61
N THR A 95 17.45 2.71 -10.63
CA THR A 95 17.96 2.91 -12.00
C THR A 95 17.76 4.33 -12.53
N GLY A 96 17.04 5.19 -11.81
CA GLY A 96 16.63 6.53 -12.24
C GLY A 96 15.80 6.51 -13.53
N HIS A 97 14.95 5.49 -13.73
CA HIS A 97 14.16 5.38 -14.96
C HIS A 97 12.86 6.22 -14.89
N SER A 98 12.03 6.15 -15.93
CA SER A 98 10.87 7.04 -16.10
C SER A 98 9.88 7.02 -14.93
N HIS A 99 9.73 8.16 -14.26
CA HIS A 99 8.71 8.40 -13.23
C HIS A 99 7.26 8.16 -13.70
N GLN A 100 7.00 8.15 -15.02
CA GLN A 100 5.64 7.96 -15.56
C GLN A 100 5.07 6.58 -15.22
N TRP A 101 5.91 5.53 -15.24
CA TRP A 101 5.46 4.18 -14.91
C TRP A 101 5.17 4.04 -13.42
N THR A 102 6.03 4.59 -12.56
CA THR A 102 5.78 4.65 -11.12
C THR A 102 4.48 5.39 -10.78
N ASP A 103 4.19 6.49 -11.48
CA ASP A 103 2.93 7.23 -11.31
C ASP A 103 1.71 6.39 -11.71
N LEU A 104 1.78 5.72 -12.87
CA LEU A 104 0.71 4.86 -13.34
C LEU A 104 0.40 3.72 -12.36
N GLU A 105 1.43 3.05 -11.83
CA GLU A 105 1.22 1.97 -10.87
C GLU A 105 0.70 2.47 -9.51
N PHE A 106 1.12 3.67 -9.08
CA PHE A 106 0.54 4.31 -7.90
C PHE A 106 -0.95 4.62 -8.09
N LEU A 107 -1.35 5.14 -9.26
CA LEU A 107 -2.75 5.45 -9.55
C LEU A 107 -3.64 4.20 -9.53
N LYS A 108 -3.17 3.07 -10.07
CA LYS A 108 -3.89 1.79 -9.98
C LYS A 108 -4.03 1.30 -8.53
N PHE A 109 -2.96 1.42 -7.74
CA PHE A 109 -3.01 1.10 -6.32
C PHE A 109 -4.03 1.99 -5.59
N LYS A 110 -3.97 3.31 -5.82
CA LYS A 110 -4.92 4.28 -5.27
C LYS A 110 -6.36 3.93 -5.62
N GLU A 111 -6.66 3.66 -6.89
CA GLU A 111 -8.00 3.28 -7.34
C GLU A 111 -8.52 2.02 -6.64
N SER A 112 -7.65 1.03 -6.42
CA SER A 112 -8.03 -0.20 -5.71
C SER A 112 -8.38 0.04 -4.23
N VAL A 113 -7.70 1.00 -3.58
CA VAL A 113 -7.97 1.36 -2.19
C VAL A 113 -9.23 2.23 -2.09
N GLU A 114 -9.38 3.23 -2.96
CA GLU A 114 -10.56 4.10 -2.98
C GLU A 114 -11.84 3.30 -3.25
N THR A 115 -11.81 2.32 -4.14
CA THR A 115 -12.93 1.40 -4.40
C THR A 115 -13.33 0.57 -3.17
N PHE A 116 -12.40 0.31 -2.26
CA PHE A 116 -12.65 -0.45 -1.03
C PHE A 116 -13.13 0.41 0.15
N ILE A 117 -12.80 1.71 0.12
CA ILE A 117 -13.17 2.68 1.16
C ILE A 117 -14.59 3.26 0.93
N VAL A 118 -15.04 3.32 -0.34
CA VAL A 118 -16.38 3.80 -0.75
C VAL A 118 -17.41 2.67 -0.65
#